data_AF-A0A0F0HUT8-F1
#
_entry.id   AF-A0A0F0HUT8-F1
#
_cell.length_a   1.000
_cell.length_b   1.000
_cell.length_c   1.000
_cell.angle_alpha   90.00
_cell.angle_beta   90.00
_cell.angle_gamma   90.00
#
_symmetry.space_group_name_H-M   'P 1'
#
loop_
_entity.id
_entity.type
_entity.pdbx_description
1 polymer ?
#
loop_
_entity_poly.entity_id
_entity_poly.type
_entity_poly.pdbx_seq_one_letter_code
_entity_poly.pdbx_strand_id
1 'polypeptide(L)'
;MTDSISVDPHGLAKVGRQSREVAAAMPTEIVRIQGPSDEAAAALRGWRTQEALTRCTQAWTDCLRALAAEVDANGANMIATADNYAAADSSVHSSMSYAGAVGGGR
;
A
#
# COMPACT_ATOMS: atom_id res chain seq x y z
N MET A 1 -22.35 11.10 -23.44
CA MET A 1 -21.85 9.71 -23.53
C MET A 1 -21.06 9.48 -22.26
N THR A 2 -21.69 8.94 -21.22
CA THR A 2 -21.00 8.62 -19.96
C THR A 2 -20.34 7.27 -20.14
N ASP A 3 -19.03 7.26 -20.36
CA ASP A 3 -18.28 6.02 -20.28
C ASP A 3 -18.50 5.42 -18.90
N SER A 4 -19.06 4.21 -18.85
CA SER A 4 -19.19 3.47 -17.61
C SER A 4 -17.78 3.14 -17.12
N ILE A 5 -17.37 3.74 -16.00
CA ILE A 5 -16.13 3.36 -15.32
C ILE A 5 -16.34 1.94 -14.78
N SER A 6 -15.71 0.94 -15.43
CA SER A 6 -15.67 -0.45 -14.97
C SER A 6 -14.38 -0.68 -14.19
N VAL A 7 -14.48 -1.11 -12.94
CA VAL A 7 -13.33 -1.50 -12.11
C VAL A 7 -13.12 -3.00 -12.25
N ASP A 8 -11.86 -3.45 -12.39
CA ASP A 8 -11.47 -4.86 -12.24
C ASP A 8 -11.07 -5.13 -10.78
N PRO A 9 -11.93 -5.77 -9.96
CA PRO A 9 -11.64 -6.00 -8.55
C PRO A 9 -10.46 -6.95 -8.35
N HIS A 10 -10.27 -7.93 -9.23
CA HIS A 10 -9.17 -8.89 -9.11
C HIS A 10 -7.82 -8.22 -9.40
N GLY A 11 -7.76 -7.40 -10.46
CA GLY A 11 -6.62 -6.55 -10.77
C GLY A 11 -6.28 -5.59 -9.63
N LEU A 12 -7.29 -4.95 -9.05
CA LEU A 12 -7.13 -4.02 -7.93
C LEU A 12 -6.60 -4.72 -6.67
N ALA A 13 -7.14 -5.89 -6.31
CA ALA A 13 -6.66 -6.68 -5.19
C ALA A 13 -5.22 -7.17 -5.40
N LYS A 14 -4.86 -7.53 -6.64
CA LYS A 14 -3.49 -7.94 -6.99
C LYS A 14 -2.51 -6.80 -6.78
N VAL A 15 -2.79 -5.61 -7.33
CA VAL A 15 -1.92 -4.44 -7.15
C VAL A 15 -1.84 -4.07 -5.68
N GLY A 16 -2.96 -4.12 -4.94
CA GLY A 16 -2.98 -3.88 -3.51
C GLY A 16 -2.05 -4.81 -2.73
N ARG A 17 -2.05 -6.12 -3.03
CA ARG A 17 -1.10 -7.08 -2.42
C ARG A 17 0.36 -6.75 -2.76
N GLN A 18 0.65 -6.46 -4.03
CA GLN A 18 2.01 -6.10 -4.47
C GLN A 18 2.52 -4.82 -3.78
N SER A 19 1.67 -3.81 -3.60
CA SER A 19 2.01 -2.61 -2.85
C SER A 19 2.38 -2.94 -1.40
N ARG A 20 1.61 -3.80 -0.74
CA ARG A 20 1.90 -4.22 0.64
C ARG A 20 3.17 -5.06 0.76
N GLU A 21 3.46 -5.91 -0.22
CA GLU A 21 4.73 -6.65 -0.29
C GLU A 21 5.93 -5.69 -0.41
N VAL A 22 5.83 -4.67 -1.25
CA VAL A 22 6.86 -3.62 -1.37
C VAL A 22 7.02 -2.87 -0.04
N ALA A 23 5.92 -2.42 0.56
CA ALA A 23 5.94 -1.71 1.84
C ALA A 23 6.57 -2.57 2.95
N ALA A 24 6.31 -3.87 2.97
CA ALA A 24 6.88 -4.80 3.94
C ALA A 24 8.39 -5.03 3.75
N ALA A 25 8.90 -4.89 2.52
CA ALA A 25 10.32 -5.02 2.22
C ALA A 25 11.13 -3.76 2.59
N MET A 26 10.51 -2.57 2.55
CA MET A 26 11.18 -1.29 2.76
C MET A 26 11.95 -1.16 4.08
N PRO A 27 11.44 -1.59 5.26
CA PRO A 27 12.20 -1.51 6.52
C PRO A 27 13.57 -2.20 6.45
N THR A 28 13.66 -3.36 5.80
CA THR A 28 14.93 -4.09 5.63
C THR A 28 15.90 -3.30 4.76
N GLU A 29 15.42 -2.69 3.68
CA GLU A 29 16.26 -1.90 2.77
C GLU A 29 16.70 -0.56 3.39
N ILE A 30 15.87 0.05 4.23
CA ILE A 30 16.22 1.27 4.99
C ILE A 30 17.41 1.00 5.92
N VAL A 31 17.43 -0.16 6.60
CA VAL A 31 18.54 -0.54 7.49
C VAL A 31 19.86 -0.67 6.72
N ARG A 32 19.82 -1.12 5.45
CA ARG A 32 21.02 -1.23 4.61
C ARG A 32 21.65 0.12 4.27
N ILE A 33 20.87 1.21 4.29
CA ILE A 33 21.37 2.58 4.12
C ILE A 33 21.90 3.11 5.45
N GLN A 34 21.18 2.85 6.54
CA GLN A 34 21.51 3.40 7.84
C GLN A 34 22.89 2.94 8.37
N GLY A 35 23.23 1.65 8.21
CA GLY A 35 24.50 1.10 8.70
C GLY A 35 25.74 1.82 8.15
N PRO A 36 25.94 1.87 6.81
CA PRO A 36 27.06 2.59 6.21
C PRO A 36 27.08 4.10 6.55
N SER A 37 25.90 4.71 6.69
CA SER A 37 25.79 6.11 7.09
C SER A 37 26.25 6.34 8.54
N ASP A 38 25.93 5.43 9.46
CA ASP A 38 26.37 5.48 10.86
C ASP A 38 27.89 5.27 10.97
N GLU A 39 28.45 4.35 10.18
CA GLU A 39 29.91 4.15 10.09
C GLU A 39 30.62 5.40 9.57
N ALA A 40 30.10 6.00 8.50
CA ALA A 40 30.64 7.25 7.94
C ALA A 40 30.54 8.42 8.95
N ALA A 41 29.43 8.51 9.69
CA ALA A 41 29.28 9.52 10.75
C ALA A 41 30.28 9.29 11.89
N ALA A 42 30.51 8.04 12.28
CA ALA A 42 31.48 7.70 13.33
C ALA A 42 32.92 8.09 12.93
N ALA A 43 33.28 7.90 11.65
CA ALA A 43 34.58 8.31 11.12
C ALA A 43 34.78 9.84 11.08
N LEU A 44 33.69 10.62 11.12
CA LEU A 44 33.69 12.08 11.12
C LEU A 44 33.62 12.70 12.52
N ARG A 45 33.79 11.92 13.59
CA ARG A 45 33.64 12.41 14.97
C ARG A 45 34.48 13.66 15.24
N GLY A 46 33.85 14.69 15.80
CA GLY A 46 34.46 15.99 16.08
C GLY A 46 34.37 17.00 14.93
N TRP A 47 33.93 16.57 13.74
CA TRP A 47 33.65 17.46 12.62
C TRP A 47 32.18 17.84 12.57
N ARG A 48 31.88 19.09 12.18
CA ARG A 48 30.50 19.55 11.95
C ARG A 48 29.76 18.70 10.90
N THR A 49 30.49 18.08 9.98
CA THR A 49 29.95 17.19 8.95
C THR A 49 29.37 15.90 9.52
N GLN A 50 29.83 15.43 10.69
CA GLN A 50 29.23 14.27 11.36
C GLN A 50 27.77 14.53 11.70
N GLU A 51 27.48 15.66 12.34
CA GLU A 51 26.12 16.01 12.74
C GLU A 51 25.21 16.23 11.53
N ALA A 52 25.72 16.88 10.48
CA ALA A 52 24.99 17.07 9.24
C ALA A 52 24.65 15.72 8.57
N LEU A 53 25.60 14.79 8.54
CA LEU A 53 25.39 13.44 7.98
C LEU A 53 24.38 12.65 8.81
N THR A 54 24.51 12.61 10.13
CA THR A 54 23.56 11.93 11.02
C THR A 54 22.14 12.47 10.84
N ARG A 55 21.96 13.79 10.80
CA ARG A 55 20.64 14.41 10.57
C ARG A 55 20.06 14.08 9.19
N CYS A 56 20.90 14.10 8.15
CA CYS A 56 20.49 13.73 6.80
C CYS A 56 20.00 12.28 6.74
N THR A 57 20.78 11.34 7.29
CA THR A 57 20.43 9.92 7.35
C THR A 57 19.13 9.70 8.13
N GLN A 58 18.95 10.38 9.26
CA GLN A 58 17.72 10.28 10.05
C GLN A 58 16.51 10.79 9.27
N ALA A 59 16.60 11.99 8.68
CA ALA A 59 15.51 12.57 7.88
C ALA A 59 15.15 11.70 6.68
N TRP A 60 16.15 11.09 6.03
CA TRP A 60 15.95 10.16 4.92
C TRP A 60 15.23 8.88 5.37
N THR A 61 15.67 8.30 6.48
CA THR A 61 15.03 7.13 7.10
C THR A 61 13.57 7.41 7.47
N ASP A 62 13.29 8.57 8.05
CA ASP A 62 11.93 8.95 8.44
C ASP A 62 11.03 9.14 7.22
N CYS A 63 11.55 9.76 6.15
CA CYS A 63 10.85 9.89 4.87
C CYS A 63 10.52 8.51 4.24
N LEU A 64 11.48 7.59 4.21
CA LEU A 64 11.25 6.26 3.67
C LEU A 64 10.28 5.42 4.51
N ARG A 65 10.30 5.57 5.84
CA ARG A 65 9.31 4.92 6.73
C ARG A 65 7.90 5.46 6.49
N ALA A 66 7.76 6.77 6.33
CA ALA A 66 6.47 7.38 6.01
C ALA A 66 5.95 6.89 4.65
N LEU A 67 6.81 6.85 3.63
CA LEU A 67 6.46 6.31 2.32
C LEU A 67 6.02 4.84 2.40
N ALA A 68 6.73 4.01 3.16
CA ALA A 68 6.35 2.60 3.35
C ALA A 68 4.94 2.49 3.96
N ALA A 69 4.64 3.29 4.98
CA ALA A 69 3.32 3.32 5.62
C ALA A 69 2.21 3.78 4.64
N GLU A 70 2.48 4.80 3.82
CA GLU A 70 1.54 5.26 2.79
C GLU A 70 1.28 4.20 1.72
N VAL A 71 2.32 3.50 1.27
CA VAL A 71 2.20 2.41 0.29
C VAL A 71 1.40 1.23 0.87
N ASP A 72 1.63 0.84 2.13
CA ASP A 72 0.84 -0.21 2.78
C ASP A 72 -0.64 0.22 2.93
N ALA A 73 -0.89 1.44 3.38
CA ALA A 73 -2.24 1.98 3.54
C ALA A 73 -3.00 2.04 2.20
N ASN A 74 -2.33 2.50 1.13
CA ASN A 74 -2.91 2.49 -0.20
C ASN A 74 -3.18 1.07 -0.70
N GLY A 75 -2.27 0.13 -0.46
CA GLY A 75 -2.48 -1.28 -0.81
C GLY A 75 -3.66 -1.90 -0.06
N ALA A 76 -3.82 -1.59 1.23
CA ALA A 76 -4.96 -2.01 2.03
C ALA A 76 -6.28 -1.43 1.50
N ASN A 77 -6.31 -0.14 1.13
CA ASN A 77 -7.47 0.50 0.54
C ASN A 77 -7.87 -0.12 -0.81
N MET A 78 -6.90 -0.51 -1.64
CA MET A 78 -7.16 -1.20 -2.91
C MET A 78 -7.81 -2.58 -2.68
N ILE A 79 -7.29 -3.36 -1.73
CA ILE A 79 -7.88 -4.65 -1.35
C ILE A 79 -9.30 -4.46 -0.82
N ALA A 80 -9.50 -3.54 0.12
CA ALA A 80 -10.82 -3.25 0.67
C ALA A 80 -11.82 -2.80 -0.41
N THR A 81 -11.36 -2.00 -1.37
CA THR A 81 -12.19 -1.58 -2.50
C THR A 81 -12.58 -2.77 -3.38
N ALA A 82 -11.64 -3.67 -3.68
CA ALA A 82 -11.93 -4.88 -4.43
C ALA A 82 -12.94 -5.79 -3.72
N ASP A 83 -12.80 -5.97 -2.40
CA ASP A 83 -13.72 -6.75 -1.59
C ASP A 83 -15.13 -6.14 -1.58
N ASN A 84 -15.23 -4.80 -1.53
CA ASN A 84 -16.50 -4.09 -1.62
C ASN A 84 -17.19 -4.30 -2.97
N TYR A 85 -16.45 -4.29 -4.09
CA TYR A 85 -17.01 -4.61 -5.40
C TYR A 85 -17.55 -6.05 -5.46
N ALA A 86 -16.78 -7.03 -4.97
CA ALA A 86 -17.20 -8.43 -4.96
C ALA A 86 -18.44 -8.67 -4.07
N ALA A 87 -18.52 -8.00 -2.93
CA ALA A 87 -19.68 -8.05 -2.04
C ALA A 87 -20.93 -7.41 -2.68
N ALA A 88 -20.76 -6.25 -3.34
CA ALA A 88 -21.85 -5.58 -4.05
C ALA A 88 -22.42 -6.47 -5.17
N ASP A 89 -21.55 -7.07 -6.00
CA ASP A 89 -21.97 -7.98 -7.07
C ASP A 89 -22.71 -9.21 -6.52
N SER A 90 -22.22 -9.80 -5.44
CA SER A 90 -22.87 -10.95 -4.79
C SER A 90 -24.26 -10.59 -4.25
N SER A 91 -24.42 -9.39 -3.68
CA SER A 91 -25.69 -8.91 -3.14
C SER A 91 -26.73 -8.67 -4.24
N VAL A 92 -26.32 -8.05 -5.35
CA VAL A 92 -27.18 -7.83 -6.52
C VAL A 92 -27.59 -9.17 -7.12
N HIS A 93 -26.64 -10.09 -7.32
CA HIS A 93 -26.93 -11.42 -7.84
C HIS A 93 -27.93 -12.19 -6.98
N SER A 94 -27.77 -12.14 -5.65
CA SER A 94 -28.68 -12.77 -4.69
C SER A 94 -30.09 -12.16 -4.76
N SER A 95 -30.19 -10.84 -4.85
CA SER A 95 -31.47 -10.13 -4.96
C SER A 95 -32.20 -10.42 -6.28
N MET A 96 -31.47 -10.51 -7.39
CA MET A 96 -32.02 -10.86 -8.71
C MET A 96 -32.45 -12.32 -8.77
N SER A 97 -31.65 -13.23 -8.20
CA SER A 97 -32.02 -14.65 -8.07
C SER A 97 -33.30 -14.82 -7.26
N TYR A 98 -33.41 -14.11 -6.13
CA TYR A 98 -34.62 -14.09 -5.31
C TYR A 98 -35.82 -13.55 -6.10
N ALA A 99 -35.70 -12.39 -6.75
CA ALA A 99 -36.77 -11.80 -7.56
C ALA A 99 -37.21 -12.68 -8.73
N GLY A 100 -36.27 -13.38 -9.39
CA GLY A 100 -36.56 -14.36 -10.43
C GLY A 100 -37.31 -15.60 -9.89
N ALA A 101 -36.95 -16.05 -8.69
CA ALA A 101 -37.61 -17.17 -8.03
C ALA A 101 -39.04 -16.86 -7.57
N VAL A 102 -39.32 -15.63 -7.11
CA VAL A 102 -40.69 -15.21 -6.73
C VAL A 102 -41.54 -14.74 -7.92
N GLY A 103 -40.93 -14.31 -9.03
CA GLY A 103 -41.64 -13.82 -10.21
C GLY A 103 -42.09 -14.89 -11.21
N GLY A 104 -41.50 -16.09 -11.18
CA GLY A 104 -41.78 -17.19 -12.13
C GLY A 104 -43.03 -18.04 -11.84
N GLY A 105 -43.88 -17.63 -10.90
CA GLY A 105 -45.05 -18.39 -10.43
C GLY A 105 -46.42 -17.89 -10.94
N ARG A 106 -46.51 -17.25 -12.10
CA ARG A 106 -47.80 -16.81 -12.68
C ARG A 106 -47.95 -17.23 -14.13
#